data_AF-A0A0W7WGJ4-F1
#
_entry.id   AF-A0A0W7WGJ4-F1
#
_cell.length_a   1.000
_cell.length_b   1.000
_cell.length_c   1.000
_cell.angle_alpha   90.00
_cell.angle_beta   90.00
_cell.angle_gamma   90.00
#
_symmetry.space_group_name_H-M   'P 1'
#
loop_
_entity.id
_entity.type
_entity.pdbx_description
1 polymer ?
#
loop_
_entity_poly.entity_id
_entity_poly.type
_entity_poly.pdbx_seq_one_letter_code
_entity_poly.pdbx_strand_id
1 'polypeptide(L)'
;MTRYDDLISASSLLKEQALERHRERVRARQDIEAELAQIDQLRAAAQADGGSLGARQILGADALWQGWLVRRRTEVLRQMAMARARELESLDRARNAFAREEAARTLQEDDQRARMRKQRSAEADALDDLSLLRRALAARDF
;
A
#
# COMPACT_ATOMS: atom_id res chain seq x y z
N MET A 1 -3.30 28.58 -3.06
CA MET A 1 -3.77 27.26 -2.59
C MET A 1 -5.12 26.99 -3.21
N THR A 2 -5.16 26.07 -4.17
CA THR A 2 -6.40 25.50 -4.70
C THR A 2 -6.99 24.54 -3.66
N ARG A 3 -8.32 24.39 -3.61
CA ARG A 3 -9.02 23.43 -2.74
C ARG A 3 -8.47 21.99 -2.85
N TYR A 4 -7.92 21.64 -4.00
CA TYR A 4 -7.35 20.31 -4.26
C TYR A 4 -5.91 20.14 -3.75
N ASP A 5 -5.17 21.23 -3.50
CA ASP A 5 -3.79 21.14 -3.02
C ASP A 5 -3.74 20.50 -1.62
N ASP A 6 -4.67 20.89 -0.75
CA ASP A 6 -4.80 20.32 0.60
C ASP A 6 -5.21 18.84 0.56
N LEU A 7 -6.10 18.48 -0.37
CA LEU A 7 -6.53 17.09 -0.61
C LEU A 7 -5.37 16.22 -1.11
N ILE A 8 -4.56 16.73 -2.03
CA ILE A 8 -3.37 16.03 -2.54
C ILE A 8 -2.34 15.85 -1.42
N SER A 9 -2.07 16.92 -0.65
CA SER A 9 -1.14 16.86 0.49
C SER A 9 -1.59 15.81 1.53
N ALA A 10 -2.85 15.87 1.95
CA ALA A 10 -3.40 14.92 2.91
C ALA A 10 -3.40 13.48 2.38
N SER A 11 -3.78 13.27 1.12
CA SER A 11 -3.80 11.94 0.51
C SER A 11 -2.40 11.35 0.30
N SER A 12 -1.39 12.17 -0.05
CA SER A 12 0.01 11.74 -0.13
C SER A 12 0.53 11.27 1.22
N LEU A 13 0.26 12.03 2.30
CA LEU A 13 0.63 11.63 3.66
C LEU A 13 -0.02 10.31 4.07
N LEU A 14 -1.31 10.13 3.74
CA LEU A 14 -2.02 8.87 4.02
C LEU A 14 -1.45 7.70 3.21
N LYS A 15 -1.06 7.91 1.95
CA LYS A 15 -0.38 6.89 1.13
C LYS A 15 0.95 6.50 1.77
N GLU A 16 1.78 7.47 2.12
CA GLU A 16 3.08 7.23 2.75
C GLU A 16 2.94 6.44 4.05
N GLN A 17 2.02 6.86 4.92
CA GLN A 17 1.76 6.14 6.17
C GLN A 17 1.27 4.71 5.92
N ALA A 18 0.40 4.50 4.93
CA ALA A 18 -0.11 3.17 4.60
C ALA A 18 0.99 2.25 4.05
N LEU A 19 1.89 2.79 3.22
CA LEU A 19 3.05 2.07 2.69
C LEU A 19 4.03 1.69 3.79
N GLU A 20 4.31 2.59 4.74
CA GLU A 20 5.21 2.28 5.85
C GLU A 20 4.64 1.18 6.75
N ARG A 21 3.35 1.28 7.09
CA ARG A 21 2.65 0.21 7.82
C ARG A 21 2.70 -1.12 7.06
N HIS A 22 2.56 -1.11 5.74
CA HIS A 22 2.68 -2.33 4.94
C HIS A 22 4.08 -2.93 5.02
N ARG A 23 5.14 -2.12 4.92
CA ARG A 23 6.54 -2.57 5.09
C ARG A 23 6.78 -3.19 6.47
N GLU A 24 6.26 -2.57 7.52
CA GLU A 24 6.33 -3.13 8.88
C GLU A 24 5.65 -4.50 8.96
N ARG A 25 4.47 -4.67 8.34
CA ARG A 25 3.79 -5.98 8.30
C ARG A 25 4.57 -7.03 7.53
N VAL A 26 5.22 -6.66 6.42
CA VAL A 26 6.08 -7.56 5.65
C VAL A 26 7.27 -8.01 6.49
N ARG A 27 7.97 -7.09 7.18
CA ARG A 27 9.09 -7.43 8.07
C ARG A 27 8.66 -8.38 9.18
N ALA A 28 7.57 -8.06 9.87
CA ALA A 28 7.04 -8.91 10.94
C ALA A 28 6.67 -10.33 10.44
N ARG A 29 6.18 -10.46 9.20
CA ARG A 29 5.93 -11.78 8.58
C ARG A 29 7.23 -12.51 8.30
N GLN A 30 8.25 -11.83 7.79
CA GLN A 30 9.57 -12.42 7.51
C GLN A 30 10.24 -12.94 8.78
N ASP A 31 10.09 -12.24 9.90
CA ASP A 31 10.62 -12.69 11.19
C ASP A 31 9.96 -14.02 11.64
N ILE A 32 8.65 -14.14 11.48
CA ILE A 32 7.89 -15.37 11.79
C ILE A 32 8.26 -16.50 10.82
N GLU A 33 8.47 -16.18 9.54
CA GLU A 33 8.90 -17.15 8.52
C GLU A 33 10.29 -17.71 8.83
N ALA A 34 11.22 -16.86 9.29
CA ALA A 34 12.54 -17.28 9.74
C ALA A 34 12.45 -18.19 10.98
N GLU A 35 11.57 -17.88 11.94
CA GLU A 35 11.34 -18.74 13.10
C GLU A 35 10.79 -20.12 12.69
N LEU A 36 9.82 -20.16 11.77
CA LEU A 36 9.27 -21.41 11.25
C LEU A 36 10.35 -22.26 10.58
N ALA A 37 11.22 -21.64 9.79
CA ALA A 37 12.34 -22.31 9.14
C ALA A 37 13.31 -22.92 10.17
N GLN A 38 13.60 -22.22 11.26
CA GLN A 38 14.44 -22.76 12.35
C GLN A 38 13.79 -23.99 13.01
N ILE A 39 12.47 -23.94 13.27
CA ILE A 39 11.74 -25.07 13.86
C ILE A 39 11.74 -26.28 12.91
N ASP A 40 11.53 -26.06 11.61
CA ASP A 40 11.55 -27.12 10.62
C ASP A 40 12.96 -27.72 10.45
N GLN A 41 14.02 -26.92 10.59
CA GLN A 41 15.42 -27.41 10.65
C GLN A 41 15.68 -28.28 11.88
N LEU A 42 15.26 -27.84 13.07
CA LEU A 42 15.41 -28.62 14.31
C LEU A 42 14.68 -29.96 14.21
N ARG A 43 13.51 -29.98 13.57
CA ARG A 43 12.75 -31.22 13.30
C ARG A 43 13.52 -32.16 12.38
N ALA A 44 14.07 -31.64 11.28
CA ALA A 44 14.80 -32.44 10.31
C ALA A 44 16.07 -33.05 10.94
N ALA A 45 16.79 -32.28 11.75
CA ALA A 45 17.95 -32.76 12.51
C ALA A 45 17.57 -33.89 13.48
N ALA A 46 16.49 -33.71 14.25
CA ALA A 46 16.03 -34.73 15.19
C ALA A 46 15.59 -36.04 14.50
N GLN A 47 15.04 -35.96 13.28
CA GLN A 47 14.68 -37.13 12.49
C GLN A 47 15.91 -37.86 11.90
N ALA A 48 16.98 -37.13 11.58
CA ALA A 48 18.21 -37.70 11.05
C ALA A 48 19.03 -38.45 12.13
N ASP A 49 19.02 -37.97 13.38
CA ASP A 49 19.77 -38.56 14.50
C ASP A 49 19.11 -39.83 15.10
N GLY A 50 17.88 -40.17 14.71
CA GLY A 50 17.13 -41.32 15.24
C GLY A 50 17.75 -42.71 14.98
N GLY A 51 18.86 -42.79 14.25
CA GLY A 51 19.57 -44.03 13.92
C GLY A 51 20.61 -44.51 14.96
N SER A 52 21.03 -43.72 15.96
CA SER A 52 22.11 -44.12 16.87
C SER A 52 21.64 -44.58 18.28
N LEU A 53 21.61 -45.91 18.47
CA LEU A 53 21.99 -46.72 19.66
C LEU A 53 21.61 -46.35 21.12
N GLY A 54 20.71 -45.38 21.40
CA GLY A 54 20.26 -45.02 22.78
C GLY A 54 18.77 -45.24 23.08
N ALA A 55 18.07 -46.01 22.26
CA ALA A 55 16.63 -45.92 21.99
C ALA A 55 15.61 -46.30 23.11
N ARG A 56 15.99 -46.46 24.38
CA ARG A 56 15.02 -46.72 25.49
C ARG A 56 15.06 -45.76 26.67
N GLN A 57 16.22 -45.17 27.01
CA GLN A 57 16.32 -44.14 28.04
C GLN A 57 16.00 -42.73 27.50
N ILE A 58 16.17 -42.53 26.20
CA ILE A 58 15.93 -41.26 25.50
C ILE A 58 14.43 -41.04 25.17
N LEU A 59 13.62 -42.10 25.07
CA LEU A 59 12.24 -42.05 24.58
C LEU A 59 11.31 -41.10 25.34
N GLY A 60 11.46 -40.97 26.66
CA GLY A 60 10.61 -40.08 27.48
C GLY A 60 10.96 -38.60 27.28
N ALA A 61 12.25 -38.26 27.25
CA ALA A 61 12.72 -36.91 27.01
C ALA A 61 12.51 -36.49 25.54
N ASP A 62 12.71 -37.41 24.60
CA ASP A 62 12.46 -37.19 23.18
C ASP A 62 10.95 -37.02 22.91
N ALA A 63 10.06 -37.82 23.48
CA ALA A 63 8.62 -37.62 23.32
C ALA A 63 8.13 -36.25 23.82
N LEU A 64 8.67 -35.76 24.94
CA LEU A 64 8.37 -34.42 25.46
C LEU A 64 8.92 -33.32 24.54
N TRP A 65 10.15 -33.48 24.03
CA TRP A 65 10.78 -32.57 23.09
C TRP A 65 10.04 -32.51 21.75
N GLN A 66 9.73 -33.66 21.15
CA GLN A 66 8.93 -33.76 19.93
C GLN A 66 7.53 -33.15 20.13
N GLY A 67 6.90 -33.41 21.28
CA GLY A 67 5.60 -32.82 21.64
C GLY A 67 5.66 -31.30 21.84
N TRP A 68 6.76 -30.77 22.37
CA TRP A 68 7.01 -29.33 22.41
C TRP A 68 7.19 -28.76 21.00
N LEU A 69 7.97 -29.42 20.15
CA LEU A 69 8.28 -28.96 18.80
C LEU A 69 7.03 -28.89 17.90
N VAL A 70 6.15 -29.89 17.96
CA VAL A 70 4.86 -29.88 17.26
C VAL A 70 3.96 -28.74 17.75
N ARG A 71 3.88 -28.51 19.07
CA ARG A 71 3.10 -27.40 19.64
C ARG A 71 3.65 -26.05 19.21
N ARG A 72 4.98 -25.87 19.27
CA ARG A 72 5.62 -24.62 18.82
C ARG A 72 5.38 -24.37 17.34
N ARG A 73 5.54 -25.38 16.49
CA ARG A 73 5.27 -25.28 15.05
C ARG A 73 3.83 -24.87 14.76
N THR A 74 2.87 -25.48 15.46
CA THR A 74 1.45 -25.15 15.30
C THR A 74 1.16 -23.70 15.69
N GLU A 75 1.75 -23.23 16.78
CA GLU A 75 1.64 -21.84 17.22
C GLU A 75 2.26 -20.86 16.23
N VAL A 76 3.47 -21.16 15.71
CA VAL A 76 4.13 -20.31 14.72
C VAL A 76 3.37 -20.28 13.40
N LEU A 77 2.79 -21.40 12.95
CA LEU A 77 1.92 -21.43 11.77
C LEU A 77 0.66 -20.58 11.95
N ARG A 78 0.05 -20.60 13.15
CA ARG A 78 -1.07 -19.73 13.49
C ARG A 78 -0.67 -18.26 13.41
N GLN A 79 0.50 -17.91 13.98
CA GLN A 79 1.04 -16.55 13.90
C GLN A 79 1.34 -16.12 12.45
N MET A 80 1.89 -17.02 11.64
CA MET A 80 2.16 -16.79 10.21
C MET A 80 0.87 -16.51 9.44
N ALA A 81 -0.19 -17.30 9.68
CA ALA A 81 -1.50 -17.06 9.06
C ALA A 81 -2.07 -15.68 9.45
N MET A 82 -1.97 -15.30 10.72
CA MET A 82 -2.39 -13.98 11.19
C MET A 82 -1.54 -12.84 10.60
N ALA A 83 -0.22 -13.03 10.51
CA ALA A 83 0.68 -12.06 9.90
C ALA A 83 0.37 -11.86 8.41
N ARG A 84 0.09 -12.96 7.70
CA ARG A 84 -0.31 -12.92 6.28
C ARG A 84 -1.64 -12.19 6.08
N ALA A 85 -2.62 -12.44 6.93
CA ALA A 85 -3.90 -11.72 6.88
C ALA A 85 -3.71 -10.20 7.09
N ARG A 86 -2.89 -9.81 8.08
CA ARG A 86 -2.55 -8.40 8.35
C ARG A 86 -1.76 -7.76 7.21
N GLU A 87 -0.85 -8.49 6.57
CA GLU A 87 -0.11 -8.03 5.40
C GLU A 87 -1.07 -7.71 4.25
N LEU A 88 -1.99 -8.63 3.92
CA LEU A 88 -2.98 -8.43 2.87
C LEU A 88 -3.88 -7.22 3.17
N GLU A 89 -4.38 -7.11 4.40
CA GLU A 89 -5.16 -5.95 4.82
C GLU A 89 -4.37 -4.64 4.67
N SER A 90 -3.10 -4.63 5.09
CA SER A 90 -2.25 -3.43 4.96
C SER A 90 -1.98 -3.06 3.50
N LEU A 91 -1.85 -4.05 2.62
CA LEU A 91 -1.66 -3.85 1.18
C LEU A 91 -2.91 -3.21 0.56
N ASP A 92 -4.10 -3.69 0.90
CA ASP A 92 -5.34 -3.12 0.39
C ASP A 92 -5.55 -1.69 0.90
N ARG A 93 -5.18 -1.39 2.14
CA ARG A 93 -5.16 -0.02 2.66
C ARG A 93 -4.19 0.88 1.87
N ALA A 94 -2.99 0.39 1.55
CA ALA A 94 -2.01 1.13 0.76
C ALA A 94 -2.51 1.39 -0.68
N ARG A 95 -3.13 0.39 -1.32
CA ARG A 95 -3.77 0.54 -2.64
C ARG A 95 -4.87 1.58 -2.63
N ASN A 96 -5.73 1.55 -1.61
CA ASN A 96 -6.82 2.52 -1.46
C ASN A 96 -6.29 3.95 -1.24
N ALA A 97 -5.24 4.11 -0.43
CA ALA A 97 -4.63 5.42 -0.22
C ALA A 97 -3.99 5.96 -1.50
N PHE A 98 -3.28 5.11 -2.25
CA PHE A 98 -2.75 5.46 -3.57
C PHE A 98 -3.84 5.88 -4.55
N ALA A 99 -4.93 5.11 -4.65
CA ALA A 99 -6.04 5.43 -5.54
C ALA A 99 -6.71 6.78 -5.18
N ARG A 100 -6.80 7.11 -3.89
CA ARG A 100 -7.33 8.40 -3.42
C ARG A 100 -6.43 9.58 -3.80
N GLU A 101 -5.11 9.43 -3.67
CA GLU A 101 -4.17 10.47 -4.10
C GLU A 101 -4.24 10.69 -5.61
N GLU A 102 -4.28 9.61 -6.38
CA GLU A 102 -4.38 9.72 -7.84
C GLU A 102 -5.68 10.40 -8.25
N ALA A 103 -6.81 10.04 -7.63
CA ALA A 103 -8.08 10.71 -7.85
C ALA A 103 -8.03 12.21 -7.49
N ALA A 104 -7.37 12.58 -6.39
CA ALA A 104 -7.20 13.99 -6.00
C ALA A 104 -6.36 14.76 -7.04
N ARG A 105 -5.31 14.14 -7.59
CA ARG A 105 -4.50 14.71 -8.66
C ARG A 105 -5.32 14.91 -9.94
N THR A 106 -6.07 13.90 -10.35
CA THR A 106 -6.96 13.99 -11.54
C THR A 106 -7.96 15.14 -11.39
N LEU A 107 -8.58 15.30 -10.22
CA LEU A 107 -9.51 16.40 -9.96
C LEU A 107 -8.85 17.77 -10.05
N GLN A 108 -7.60 17.91 -9.59
CA GLN A 108 -6.84 19.15 -9.72
C GLN A 108 -6.53 19.48 -11.18
N GLU A 109 -6.09 18.49 -11.96
CA GLU A 109 -5.81 18.66 -13.39
C GLU A 109 -7.06 19.07 -14.17
N ASP A 110 -8.20 18.45 -13.88
CA ASP A 110 -9.47 18.77 -14.53
C ASP A 110 -9.97 20.18 -14.17
N ASP A 111 -9.81 20.60 -12.91
CA ASP A 111 -10.12 21.97 -12.48
C ASP A 111 -9.23 23.01 -13.19
N GLN A 112 -7.92 22.73 -13.28
CA GLN A 112 -6.99 23.60 -14.02
C GLN A 112 -7.37 23.69 -15.50
N ARG A 113 -7.68 22.56 -16.15
CA ARG A 113 -8.14 22.54 -17.55
C ARG A 113 -9.45 23.30 -17.73
N ALA A 114 -10.40 23.17 -16.81
CA ALA A 114 -11.66 23.91 -16.84
C ALA A 114 -11.46 25.42 -16.72
N ARG A 115 -10.59 25.86 -15.79
CA ARG A 115 -10.23 27.28 -15.63
C ARG A 115 -9.57 27.85 -16.88
N MET A 116 -8.60 27.14 -17.45
CA MET A 116 -7.92 27.56 -18.69
C MET A 116 -8.90 27.65 -19.87
N ARG A 117 -9.82 26.69 -20.00
CA ARG A 117 -10.88 26.74 -21.03
C ARG A 117 -11.79 27.96 -20.84
N LYS A 118 -12.23 28.23 -19.60
CA LYS A 118 -13.08 29.38 -19.29
C LYS A 118 -12.38 30.71 -19.60
N GLN A 119 -11.09 30.82 -19.23
CA GLN A 119 -10.30 32.00 -19.52
C GLN A 119 -10.15 32.24 -21.02
N ARG A 120 -9.80 31.19 -21.79
CA ARG A 120 -9.69 31.29 -23.26
C ARG A 120 -11.01 31.66 -23.92
N SER A 121 -12.13 31.13 -23.44
CA SER A 121 -13.47 31.50 -23.95
C SER A 121 -13.74 32.98 -23.70
N ALA A 122 -13.50 33.47 -22.47
CA ALA A 122 -13.72 34.86 -22.14
C ALA A 122 -12.80 35.81 -22.93
N GLU A 123 -11.55 35.41 -23.19
CA GLU A 123 -10.62 36.15 -24.05
C GLU A 123 -11.10 36.18 -25.50
N ALA A 124 -11.63 35.08 -26.04
CA ALA A 124 -12.20 35.02 -27.38
C ALA A 124 -13.43 35.91 -27.51
N ASP A 125 -14.36 35.83 -26.55
CA ASP A 125 -15.57 36.66 -26.53
C ASP A 125 -15.22 38.17 -26.50
N ALA A 126 -14.22 38.55 -25.68
CA ALA A 126 -13.75 39.93 -25.61
C ALA A 126 -13.12 40.41 -26.94
N LEU A 127 -12.37 39.56 -27.64
CA LEU A 127 -11.80 39.89 -28.95
C LEU A 127 -12.88 40.05 -30.02
N ASP A 128 -13.92 39.21 -29.98
CA ASP A 128 -15.06 39.30 -30.89
C ASP A 128 -15.82 40.62 -30.68
N ASP A 129 -16.10 41.00 -29.43
CA ASP A 129 -16.75 42.27 -29.07
C ASP A 129 -15.94 43.48 -29.58
N LEU A 130 -14.62 43.48 -29.37
CA LEU A 130 -13.74 44.53 -29.90
C LEU A 130 -13.77 44.59 -31.44
N SER A 131 -13.87 43.44 -32.11
CA SER A 131 -13.97 43.36 -33.56
C SER A 131 -15.27 43.96 -34.09
N LEU A 132 -16.38 43.79 -33.35
CA LEU A 132 -17.69 44.37 -33.67
C LEU A 132 -17.68 45.89 -33.48
N LEU A 133 -17.12 46.37 -32.37
CA LEU A 133 -16.96 47.81 -32.11
C LEU A 133 -16.12 48.50 -33.19
N ARG A 134 -14.99 47.89 -33.57
CA ARG A 134 -14.13 48.41 -34.64
C ARG A 134 -14.88 48.53 -35.97
N ARG A 135 -15.68 47.52 -36.32
CA ARG A 135 -16.51 47.54 -37.54
C ARG A 135 -17.58 48.63 -37.48
N ALA A 136 -18.25 48.78 -36.33
CA ALA A 136 -19.27 49.80 -36.14
C ALA A 136 -18.70 51.23 -36.24
N LEU A 137 -17.50 51.46 -35.70
CA LEU A 137 -16.81 52.75 -35.83
C LEU A 137 -16.43 53.03 -37.29
N ALA A 138 -15.83 52.06 -37.98
CA ALA A 138 -15.47 52.22 -39.39
C ALA A 138 -16.67 52.48 -40.31
N ALA A 139 -17.85 51.95 -39.98
CA ALA A 139 -19.08 52.18 -40.74
C ALA A 139 -19.72 53.57 -40.48
N ARG A 140 -19.27 54.28 -39.45
CA ARG A 140 -19.80 55.60 -39.04
C ARG A 140 -19.03 56.78 -39.63
N ASP A 141 -17.83 56.51 -40.15
CA ASP A 141 -16.93 57.49 -40.79
C ASP A 141 -17.15 57.58 -42.32
N PHE A 142 -18.20 56.95 -42.86
CA PHE A 142 -18.71 57.09 -44.24
C PHE A 142 -20.12 57.68 -44.23
#